data_AF-A0A7S8BBR3-F1
#
_entry.id   AF-A0A7S8BBR3-F1
#
_cell.length_a   1.000
_cell.length_b   1.000
_cell.length_c   1.000
_cell.angle_alpha   90.00
_cell.angle_beta   90.00
_cell.angle_gamma   90.00
#
_symmetry.space_group_name_H-M   'P 1'
#
loop_
_entity.id
_entity.type
_entity.pdbx_description
1 polymer ?
#
loop_
_entity_poly.entity_id
_entity_poly.type
_entity_poly.pdbx_seq_one_letter_code
_entity_poly.pdbx_strand_id
1 'polypeptide(L)'
;MASSVEQKYTCINCYHKSSSLFMKYSDNGIRLTNCGKPVDAYIEYDIVLIIIDLMLQYTKAYRHLLLNTNNPYCHKLCIVFVLCDAYTKWIRQRIKSGSENVYDLEWKFYECLLRSTLEMTSFMVVLVILLLPHISTKLAVSKILQAFCVGFYGNVFAVLSVIWHLHHHWSYRVLTELFILISHVQTQRALHNVTLTPKCFLLSYWPLLFRALLASS
;
A
#
# COMPACT_ATOMS: atom_id res chain seq x y z
N MET A 1 16.59 -36.56 -14.48
CA MET A 1 16.23 -36.32 -13.07
C MET A 1 15.72 -34.88 -12.96
N ALA A 2 14.41 -34.68 -13.09
CA ALA A 2 13.80 -33.35 -13.11
C ALA A 2 13.78 -32.80 -11.68
N SER A 3 14.71 -31.92 -11.34
CA SER A 3 14.62 -31.12 -10.13
C SER A 3 13.32 -30.32 -10.21
N SER A 4 12.36 -30.59 -9.33
CA SER A 4 11.14 -29.82 -9.20
C SER A 4 11.51 -28.41 -8.71
N VAL A 5 11.82 -27.52 -9.66
CA VAL A 5 12.26 -26.17 -9.33
C VAL A 5 11.05 -25.42 -8.78
N GLU A 6 11.07 -25.15 -7.48
CA GLU A 6 10.01 -24.47 -6.76
C GLU A 6 9.83 -23.06 -7.37
N GLN A 7 8.69 -22.81 -8.02
CA GLN A 7 8.43 -21.52 -8.66
C GLN A 7 8.01 -20.47 -7.62
N LYS A 8 9.02 -19.89 -6.99
CA LYS A 8 8.89 -18.97 -5.85
C LYS A 8 8.58 -17.52 -6.24
N TYR A 9 8.94 -17.09 -7.45
CA TYR A 9 8.87 -15.68 -7.87
C TYR A 9 7.78 -15.45 -8.92
N THR A 10 7.32 -14.21 -9.05
CA THR A 10 6.32 -13.80 -10.04
C THR A 10 6.88 -12.67 -10.91
N CYS A 11 6.80 -12.80 -12.23
CA CYS A 11 7.29 -11.75 -13.13
C CYS A 11 6.48 -10.46 -12.99
N ILE A 12 7.19 -9.33 -12.77
CA ILE A 12 6.55 -8.01 -12.62
C ILE A 12 5.90 -7.51 -13.91
N ASN A 13 6.28 -8.05 -15.06
CA ASN A 13 5.77 -7.64 -16.38
C ASN A 13 4.55 -8.46 -16.80
N CYS A 14 4.63 -9.79 -16.78
CA CYS A 14 3.60 -10.69 -17.32
C CYS A 14 2.87 -11.55 -16.28
N TYR A 15 3.15 -11.39 -14.98
CA TYR A 15 2.49 -12.12 -13.88
C TYR A 15 2.70 -13.64 -13.85
N HIS A 16 3.55 -14.18 -14.74
CA HIS A 16 3.83 -15.60 -14.78
C HIS A 16 4.81 -15.98 -13.65
N LYS A 17 4.59 -17.14 -13.03
CA LYS A 17 5.52 -17.68 -12.03
C LYS A 17 6.84 -18.06 -12.68
N SER A 18 7.92 -17.87 -11.93
CA SER A 18 9.30 -18.13 -12.33
C SER A 18 10.07 -18.74 -11.17
N SER A 19 11.05 -19.57 -11.50
CA SER A 19 12.01 -20.13 -10.55
C SER A 19 13.21 -19.20 -10.27
N SER A 20 13.49 -18.23 -11.14
CA SER A 20 14.55 -17.23 -10.97
C SER A 20 14.05 -15.80 -11.16
N LEU A 21 14.67 -14.85 -10.43
CA LEU A 21 14.41 -13.41 -10.53
C LEU A 21 15.11 -12.74 -11.72
N PHE A 22 16.15 -13.39 -12.25
CA PHE A 22 16.94 -12.91 -13.38
C PHE A 22 16.77 -13.80 -14.61
N MET A 23 17.12 -13.25 -15.77
CA MET A 23 17.13 -13.97 -17.04
C MET A 23 18.38 -14.84 -17.11
N LYS A 24 18.23 -16.15 -17.28
CA LYS A 24 19.37 -17.04 -17.55
C LYS A 24 19.65 -17.05 -19.05
N TYR A 25 20.79 -16.49 -19.45
CA TYR A 25 21.36 -16.74 -20.77
C TYR A 25 21.89 -18.18 -20.77
N SER A 26 21.43 -19.03 -21.68
CA SER A 26 21.96 -20.41 -21.78
C SER A 26 23.20 -20.43 -22.67
N ASP A 27 24.13 -21.33 -22.39
CA ASP A 27 25.43 -21.40 -23.09
C ASP A 27 25.33 -21.62 -24.61
N ASN A 28 24.15 -21.99 -25.15
CA ASN A 28 23.87 -22.13 -26.59
C ASN A 28 22.75 -21.21 -27.11
N GLY A 29 22.46 -20.09 -26.43
CA GLY A 29 21.57 -19.06 -26.94
C GLY A 29 20.60 -18.45 -25.91
N ILE A 30 19.97 -17.34 -26.31
CA ILE A 30 19.01 -16.57 -25.51
C ILE A 30 17.67 -17.32 -25.52
N ARG A 31 17.38 -18.10 -24.47
CA ARG A 31 16.00 -18.57 -24.23
C ARG A 31 15.21 -17.44 -23.57
N LEU A 32 14.38 -16.76 -24.36
CA LEU A 32 13.43 -15.76 -23.87
C LEU A 32 12.48 -16.45 -22.87
N THR A 33 12.63 -16.16 -21.57
CA THR A 33 11.59 -16.48 -20.59
C THR A 33 10.34 -15.69 -20.96
N ASN A 34 9.23 -16.39 -21.25
CA ASN A 34 7.85 -15.99 -21.60
C ASN A 34 7.53 -14.56 -22.12
N CYS A 35 8.09 -13.49 -21.57
CA CYS A 35 7.87 -12.08 -21.97
C CYS A 35 9.10 -11.35 -22.54
N GLY A 36 10.27 -11.99 -22.62
CA GLY A 36 11.49 -11.41 -23.23
C GLY A 36 12.08 -10.20 -22.50
N LYS A 37 11.66 -9.96 -21.25
CA LYS A 37 12.16 -8.92 -20.35
C LYS A 37 12.66 -9.57 -19.06
N PRO A 38 13.57 -8.92 -18.30
CA PRO A 38 13.96 -9.41 -16.98
C PRO A 38 12.71 -9.62 -16.10
N VAL A 39 12.69 -10.73 -15.34
CA VAL A 39 11.55 -11.15 -14.51
C VAL A 39 11.25 -10.09 -13.46
N ASP A 40 12.28 -9.53 -12.85
CA ASP A 40 12.22 -8.40 -11.93
C ASP A 40 13.51 -7.56 -12.02
N ALA A 41 13.43 -6.36 -12.61
CA ALA A 41 14.58 -5.47 -12.75
C ALA A 41 14.94 -4.74 -11.44
N TYR A 42 14.00 -4.63 -10.50
CA TYR A 42 14.20 -3.86 -9.27
C TYR A 42 15.12 -4.55 -8.26
N ILE A 43 15.48 -5.82 -8.49
CA ILE A 43 16.43 -6.53 -7.62
C ILE A 43 17.83 -5.90 -7.64
N GLU A 44 18.19 -5.23 -8.75
CA GLU A 44 19.48 -4.54 -8.90
C GLU A 44 19.38 -3.07 -8.48
N TYR A 45 18.17 -2.56 -8.26
CA TYR A 45 17.94 -1.15 -7.96
C TYR A 45 18.13 -0.89 -6.48
N ASP A 46 18.65 0.29 -6.16
CA ASP A 46 18.66 0.78 -4.79
C ASP A 46 17.22 1.07 -4.33
N ILE A 47 16.96 0.90 -3.03
CA ILE A 47 15.65 1.11 -2.41
C ILE A 47 15.11 2.52 -2.66
N VAL A 48 15.98 3.52 -2.80
CA VAL A 48 15.59 4.90 -3.11
C VAL A 48 14.86 4.98 -4.46
N LEU A 49 15.37 4.29 -5.49
CA LEU A 49 14.73 4.25 -6.81
C LEU A 49 13.39 3.53 -6.76
N ILE A 50 13.31 2.45 -5.98
CA ILE A 50 12.04 1.72 -5.76
C ILE A 50 11.02 2.64 -5.09
N ILE A 51 11.42 3.43 -4.09
CA ILE A 51 10.54 4.40 -3.41
C ILE A 51 10.06 5.48 -4.37
N ILE A 52 10.92 6.03 -5.22
CA ILE A 52 10.53 7.02 -6.23
C ILE A 52 9.50 6.44 -7.19
N ASP A 53 9.71 5.23 -7.69
CA ASP A 53 8.77 4.58 -8.60
C ASP A 53 7.44 4.23 -7.92
N LEU A 54 7.45 3.92 -6.62
CA LEU A 54 6.23 3.81 -5.81
C LEU A 54 5.52 5.16 -5.71
N MET A 55 6.24 6.25 -5.44
CA MET A 55 5.69 7.62 -5.42
C MET A 55 5.07 8.01 -6.76
N LEU A 56 5.66 7.59 -7.88
CA LEU A 56 5.12 7.77 -9.23
C LEU A 56 3.96 6.83 -9.55
N GLN A 57 3.54 6.01 -8.60
CA GLN A 57 2.42 5.06 -8.72
C GLN A 57 2.65 3.99 -9.79
N TYR A 58 3.92 3.64 -10.07
CA TYR A 58 4.24 2.60 -11.06
C TYR A 58 3.92 1.20 -10.53
N THR A 59 2.94 0.55 -11.18
CA THR A 59 2.45 -0.79 -10.80
C THR A 59 3.58 -1.84 -10.74
N LYS A 60 4.65 -1.68 -11.53
CA LYS A 60 5.79 -2.61 -11.51
C LYS A 60 6.54 -2.59 -10.17
N ALA A 61 6.73 -1.42 -9.56
CA ALA A 61 7.38 -1.29 -8.25
C ALA A 61 6.51 -1.93 -7.15
N TYR A 62 5.18 -1.74 -7.21
CA TYR A 62 4.25 -2.44 -6.32
C TYR A 62 4.35 -3.97 -6.46
N ARG A 63 4.45 -4.49 -7.69
CA ARG A 63 4.60 -5.94 -7.94
C ARG A 63 5.90 -6.48 -7.37
N HIS A 64 7.01 -5.77 -7.55
CA HIS A 64 8.29 -6.12 -6.93
C HIS A 64 8.17 -6.23 -5.40
N LEU A 65 7.62 -5.18 -4.77
CA LEU A 65 7.51 -5.11 -3.32
C LEU A 65 6.56 -6.18 -2.74
N LEU A 66 5.43 -6.43 -3.40
CA LEU A 66 4.41 -7.35 -2.90
C LEU A 66 4.67 -8.81 -3.24
N LEU A 67 5.17 -9.11 -4.45
CA LEU A 67 5.26 -10.49 -4.94
C LEU A 67 6.64 -11.10 -4.77
N ASN A 68 7.69 -10.31 -4.99
CA ASN A 68 9.06 -10.82 -5.04
C ASN A 68 9.90 -10.46 -3.81
N THR A 69 9.48 -9.46 -3.05
CA THR A 69 10.13 -9.08 -1.79
C THR A 69 9.42 -9.71 -0.59
N ASN A 70 10.20 -10.24 0.35
CA ASN A 70 9.70 -10.60 1.67
C ASN A 70 10.04 -9.46 2.64
N ASN A 71 9.04 -8.73 3.13
CA ASN A 71 9.25 -7.63 4.06
C ASN A 71 8.82 -8.05 5.48
N PRO A 72 9.72 -8.59 6.32
CA PRO A 72 9.37 -8.96 7.70
C PRO A 72 9.03 -7.74 8.56
N TYR A 73 9.47 -6.54 8.17
CA TYR A 73 9.24 -5.29 8.90
C TYR A 73 7.91 -4.61 8.55
N CYS A 74 7.06 -5.26 7.75
CA CYS A 74 5.76 -4.72 7.35
C CYS A 74 4.91 -4.29 8.56
N HIS A 75 4.90 -5.07 9.64
CA HIS A 75 4.15 -4.74 10.85
C HIS A 75 4.64 -3.44 11.52
N LYS A 76 5.97 -3.18 11.53
CA LYS A 76 6.54 -1.94 12.07
C LYS A 76 6.14 -0.73 11.23
N LEU A 77 6.18 -0.86 9.90
CA LEU A 77 5.75 0.19 8.99
C LEU A 77 4.26 0.52 9.16
N CYS A 78 3.41 -0.49 9.38
CA CYS A 78 2.00 -0.27 9.66
C CYS A 78 1.77 0.57 10.93
N ILE A 79 2.54 0.36 11.99
CA ILE A 79 2.48 1.20 13.20
C ILE A 79 2.84 2.65 12.84
N VAL A 80 3.91 2.86 12.08
CA VAL A 80 4.31 4.20 11.62
C VAL A 80 3.19 4.86 10.80
N PHE A 81 2.57 4.15 9.86
CA PHE A 81 1.50 4.72 9.02
C PHE A 81 0.24 5.08 9.82
N VAL A 82 -0.10 4.30 10.86
CA VAL A 82 -1.18 4.63 11.80
C VAL A 82 -0.84 5.89 12.59
N LEU A 83 0.39 6.01 13.09
CA LEU A 83 0.84 7.21 13.82
C LEU A 83 0.85 8.45 12.92
N CYS A 84 1.27 8.33 11.65
CA CYS A 84 1.23 9.42 10.69
C CYS A 84 -0.20 9.92 10.42
N ASP A 85 -1.17 9.01 10.26
CA ASP A 85 -2.57 9.35 10.06
C ASP A 85 -3.17 10.02 11.30
N ALA A 86 -2.91 9.44 12.48
CA ALA A 86 -3.35 9.98 13.77
C ALA A 86 -2.79 11.38 14.02
N TYR A 87 -1.49 11.58 13.76
CA TYR A 87 -0.83 12.89 13.86
C TYR A 87 -1.47 13.92 12.93
N THR A 88 -1.74 13.53 11.67
CA THR A 88 -2.35 14.43 10.67
C THR A 88 -3.78 14.81 11.04
N LYS A 89 -4.54 13.94 11.72
CA LYS A 89 -5.87 14.28 12.27
C LYS A 89 -5.77 15.19 13.48
N TRP A 90 -4.89 14.86 14.42
CA TRP A 90 -4.68 15.64 15.63
C TRP A 90 -4.26 17.07 15.32
N ILE A 91 -3.27 17.27 14.43
CA ILE A 91 -2.84 18.62 14.05
C ILE A 91 -3.94 19.42 13.34
N ARG A 92 -4.72 18.76 12.47
CA ARG A 92 -5.88 19.39 11.80
C ARG A 92 -6.94 19.84 12.81
N GLN A 93 -7.17 19.06 13.86
CA GLN A 93 -8.09 19.41 14.93
C GLN A 93 -7.54 20.56 15.79
N ARG A 94 -6.25 20.51 16.17
CA ARG A 94 -5.61 21.58 16.95
C ARG A 94 -5.68 22.94 16.27
N ILE A 95 -5.46 22.98 14.96
CA ILE A 95 -5.56 24.23 14.18
C ILE A 95 -6.97 24.82 14.21
N LYS A 96 -8.01 23.99 14.32
CA LYS A 96 -9.40 24.46 14.43
C LYS A 96 -9.78 24.91 15.84
N SER A 97 -9.21 24.27 16.86
CA SER A 97 -9.68 24.37 18.26
C SER A 97 -8.98 25.48 19.07
N GLY A 98 -7.83 25.99 18.63
CA GLY A 98 -7.12 27.07 19.33
C GLY A 98 -6.37 26.61 20.60
N SER A 99 -6.13 27.51 21.55
CA SER A 99 -5.36 27.24 22.77
C SER A 99 -6.15 26.41 23.78
N GLU A 100 -5.78 25.15 23.95
CA GLU A 100 -6.41 24.20 24.87
C GLU A 100 -5.46 23.81 26.00
N ASN A 101 -6.01 23.31 27.12
CA ASN A 101 -5.18 22.80 28.20
C ASN A 101 -4.33 21.62 27.71
N VAL A 102 -3.14 21.47 28.29
CA VAL A 102 -2.18 20.43 27.92
C VAL A 102 -2.78 19.02 28.04
N TYR A 103 -3.59 18.78 29.07
CA TYR A 103 -4.28 17.50 29.28
C TYR A 103 -5.32 17.19 28.21
N ASP A 104 -6.09 18.19 27.76
CA ASP A 104 -7.07 18.04 26.68
C ASP A 104 -6.35 17.72 25.35
N LEU A 105 -5.11 18.19 25.21
CA LEU A 105 -4.27 17.99 24.03
C LEU A 105 -3.84 16.52 23.86
N GLU A 106 -3.43 15.87 24.96
CA GLU A 106 -3.03 14.46 24.98
C GLU A 106 -4.23 13.54 24.75
N TRP A 107 -5.36 13.85 25.40
CA TRP A 107 -6.59 13.08 25.22
C TRP A 107 -7.06 13.09 23.77
N LYS A 108 -7.06 14.24 23.12
CA LYS A 108 -7.42 14.37 21.69
C LYS A 108 -6.48 13.61 20.76
N PHE A 109 -5.21 13.48 21.14
CA PHE A 109 -4.29 12.64 20.38
C PHE A 109 -4.71 11.16 20.46
N TYR A 110 -5.05 10.65 21.65
CA TYR A 110 -5.53 9.27 21.81
C TYR A 110 -6.84 9.01 21.07
N GLU A 111 -7.75 9.98 21.06
CA GLU A 111 -8.99 9.90 20.27
C GLU A 111 -8.68 9.81 18.76
N CYS A 112 -7.77 10.65 18.25
CA CYS A 112 -7.32 10.59 16.87
C CYS A 112 -6.61 9.28 16.53
N LEU A 113 -5.83 8.73 17.47
CA LEU A 113 -5.16 7.44 17.31
C LEU A 113 -6.19 6.30 17.21
N LEU A 114 -7.14 6.24 18.15
CA LEU A 114 -8.22 5.26 18.13
C LEU A 114 -9.02 5.36 16.82
N ARG A 115 -9.43 6.56 16.42
CA ARG A 115 -10.13 6.80 15.16
C ARG A 115 -9.34 6.29 13.94
N SER A 116 -8.04 6.53 13.90
CA SER A 116 -7.16 6.07 12.81
C SER A 116 -7.03 4.54 12.79
N THR A 117 -6.91 3.91 13.95
CA THR A 117 -6.89 2.44 14.04
C THR A 117 -8.22 1.82 13.60
N LEU A 118 -9.36 2.42 13.94
CA LEU A 118 -10.68 1.95 13.53
C LEU A 118 -10.89 2.06 12.00
N GLU A 119 -10.46 3.16 11.37
CA GLU A 119 -10.52 3.31 9.92
C GLU A 119 -9.64 2.28 9.19
N MET A 120 -8.43 2.07 9.70
CA MET A 120 -7.46 1.11 9.17
C MET A 120 -8.02 -0.32 9.29
N THR A 121 -8.48 -0.70 10.47
CA THR A 121 -9.07 -2.03 10.73
C THR A 121 -10.35 -2.27 9.94
N SER A 122 -11.22 -1.27 9.79
CA SER A 122 -12.45 -1.41 9.01
C SER A 122 -12.16 -1.66 7.53
N PHE A 123 -11.21 -0.92 6.94
CA PHE A 123 -10.77 -1.17 5.57
C PHE A 123 -10.15 -2.57 5.42
N MET A 124 -9.37 -3.01 6.41
CA MET A 124 -8.78 -4.35 6.45
C MET A 124 -9.85 -5.44 6.40
N VAL A 125 -10.86 -5.33 7.26
CA VAL A 125 -11.94 -6.31 7.38
C VAL A 125 -12.73 -6.38 6.07
N VAL A 126 -13.07 -5.23 5.48
CA VAL A 126 -13.77 -5.18 4.18
C VAL A 126 -12.93 -5.82 3.07
N LEU A 127 -11.62 -5.55 3.04
CA LEU A 127 -10.69 -6.14 2.08
C LEU A 127 -10.65 -7.68 2.24
N VAL A 128 -10.50 -8.18 3.46
CA VAL A 128 -10.46 -9.62 3.74
C VAL A 128 -11.77 -10.28 3.34
N ILE A 129 -12.93 -9.73 3.76
CA ILE A 129 -14.26 -10.29 3.43
C ILE A 129 -14.45 -10.43 1.92
N LEU A 130 -14.05 -9.42 1.15
CA LEU A 130 -14.22 -9.43 -0.30
C LEU A 130 -13.22 -10.35 -1.01
N LEU A 131 -12.07 -10.61 -0.38
CA LEU A 131 -11.05 -11.54 -0.89
C LEU A 131 -11.27 -13.00 -0.42
N LEU A 132 -12.07 -13.27 0.62
CA LEU A 132 -12.45 -14.62 1.07
C LEU A 132 -12.84 -15.58 -0.08
N PRO A 133 -13.72 -15.23 -1.03
CA PRO A 133 -14.07 -16.12 -2.13
C PRO A 133 -12.91 -16.37 -3.12
N HIS A 134 -11.92 -15.47 -3.16
CA HIS A 134 -10.75 -15.57 -4.04
C HIS A 134 -9.53 -16.22 -3.35
N ILE A 135 -9.56 -16.35 -2.03
CA ILE A 135 -8.50 -16.94 -1.17
C ILE A 135 -8.31 -18.44 -1.41
N SER A 136 -9.23 -19.11 -2.12
CA SER A 136 -9.13 -20.54 -2.49
C SER A 136 -7.94 -20.85 -3.43
N THR A 137 -7.28 -19.83 -3.99
CA THR A 137 -6.15 -20.01 -4.93
C THR A 137 -4.82 -19.48 -4.36
N LYS A 138 -4.15 -20.28 -3.52
CA LYS A 138 -2.71 -20.17 -3.18
C LYS A 138 -2.17 -18.82 -2.63
N LEU A 139 -2.99 -17.82 -2.35
CA LEU A 139 -2.52 -16.51 -1.89
C LEU A 139 -2.38 -16.48 -0.37
N ALA A 140 -1.16 -16.36 0.13
CA ALA A 140 -0.89 -16.31 1.56
C ALA A 140 -1.50 -15.04 2.19
N VAL A 141 -2.18 -15.18 3.33
CA VAL A 141 -2.74 -14.08 4.13
C VAL A 141 -1.69 -13.00 4.41
N SER A 142 -0.42 -13.39 4.58
CA SER A 142 0.71 -12.47 4.75
C SER A 142 0.88 -11.48 3.59
N LYS A 143 0.57 -11.88 2.35
CA LYS A 143 0.65 -11.02 1.17
C LYS A 143 -0.51 -10.03 1.08
N ILE A 144 -1.70 -10.44 1.54
CA ILE A 144 -2.84 -9.52 1.68
C ILE A 144 -2.51 -8.47 2.76
N LEU A 145 -1.95 -8.90 3.89
CA LEU A 145 -1.53 -8.00 4.96
C LEU A 145 -0.44 -7.02 4.50
N GLN A 146 0.51 -7.50 3.71
CA GLN A 146 1.55 -6.68 3.11
C GLN A 146 0.97 -5.66 2.11
N ALA A 147 0.05 -6.08 1.24
CA ALA A 147 -0.61 -5.21 0.27
C ALA A 147 -1.45 -4.12 0.93
N PHE A 148 -2.15 -4.47 2.01
CA PHE A 148 -2.85 -3.51 2.84
C PHE A 148 -1.88 -2.48 3.41
N CYS A 149 -0.81 -2.93 4.07
CA CYS A 149 0.14 -2.04 4.73
C CYS A 149 0.80 -1.07 3.74
N VAL A 150 1.22 -1.58 2.59
CA VAL A 150 1.82 -0.78 1.52
C VAL A 150 0.83 0.24 0.97
N GLY A 151 -0.49 0.03 1.04
CA GLY A 151 -1.47 1.03 0.60
C GLY A 151 -1.45 2.32 1.42
N PHE A 152 -1.07 2.25 2.70
CA PHE A 152 -1.11 3.37 3.64
C PHE A 152 0.17 4.21 3.72
N TYR A 153 1.19 3.90 2.92
CA TYR A 153 2.42 4.70 2.89
C TYR A 153 2.17 6.17 2.52
N GLY A 154 1.06 6.45 1.81
CA GLY A 154 0.58 7.79 1.49
C GLY A 154 0.44 8.71 2.71
N ASN A 155 0.19 8.15 3.89
CA ASN A 155 0.07 8.91 5.15
C ASN A 155 1.37 9.66 5.51
N VAL A 156 2.53 9.17 5.07
CA VAL A 156 3.81 9.88 5.25
C VAL A 156 3.81 11.21 4.50
N PHE A 157 3.28 11.24 3.27
CA PHE A 157 3.16 12.48 2.49
C PHE A 157 2.15 13.45 3.08
N ALA A 158 1.10 12.95 3.75
CA ALA A 158 0.17 13.79 4.48
C ALA A 158 0.87 14.52 5.64
N VAL A 159 1.77 13.84 6.37
CA VAL A 159 2.61 14.47 7.40
C VAL A 159 3.57 15.50 6.80
N LEU A 160 4.23 15.17 5.67
CA LEU A 160 5.12 16.12 4.98
C LEU A 160 4.36 17.40 4.56
N SER A 161 3.12 17.26 4.07
CA SER A 161 2.24 18.39 3.74
C SER A 161 1.91 19.25 4.96
N VAL A 162 1.80 18.66 6.15
CA VAL A 162 1.63 19.40 7.41
C VAL A 162 2.90 20.16 7.77
N ILE A 163 4.07 19.50 7.75
CA ILE A 163 5.37 20.09 8.11
C ILE A 163 5.65 21.32 7.27
N TRP A 164 5.32 21.27 5.99
CA TRP A 164 5.54 22.37 5.05
C TRP A 164 4.41 23.40 5.01
N HIS A 165 3.46 23.35 5.96
CA HIS A 165 2.27 24.21 6.03
C HIS A 165 1.36 24.20 4.77
N LEU A 166 1.59 23.26 3.85
CA LEU A 166 0.80 23.08 2.63
C LEU A 166 -0.63 22.59 2.91
N HIS A 167 -0.82 21.91 4.03
CA HIS A 167 -2.11 21.39 4.46
C HIS A 167 -3.19 22.47 4.66
N HIS A 168 -2.89 23.77 4.68
CA HIS A 168 -3.93 24.82 4.74
C HIS A 168 -4.72 24.93 3.44
N HIS A 169 -4.07 24.67 2.32
CA HIS A 169 -4.68 24.74 1.00
C HIS A 169 -5.50 23.49 0.70
N TRP A 170 -6.73 23.68 0.24
CA TRP A 170 -7.64 22.59 -0.08
C TRP A 170 -7.09 21.67 -1.19
N SER A 171 -6.39 22.23 -2.17
CA SER A 171 -5.75 21.48 -3.27
C SER A 171 -4.79 20.40 -2.77
N TYR A 172 -3.90 20.74 -1.83
CA TYR A 172 -2.94 19.78 -1.27
C TYR A 172 -3.61 18.72 -0.40
N ARG A 173 -4.68 19.07 0.33
CA ARG A 173 -5.47 18.08 1.07
C ARG A 173 -6.07 17.05 0.12
N VAL A 174 -6.75 17.51 -0.93
CA VAL A 174 -7.35 16.64 -1.94
C VAL A 174 -6.28 15.79 -2.63
N LEU A 175 -5.14 16.38 -2.98
CA LEU A 175 -4.03 15.66 -3.59
C LEU A 175 -3.53 14.50 -2.71
N THR A 176 -3.32 14.73 -1.41
CA THR A 176 -2.85 13.68 -0.50
C THR A 176 -3.87 12.55 -0.31
N GLU A 177 -5.17 12.87 -0.22
CA GLU A 177 -6.22 11.85 -0.09
C GLU A 177 -6.39 11.06 -1.41
N LEU A 178 -6.31 11.73 -2.58
CA LEU A 178 -6.29 11.06 -3.88
C LEU A 178 -5.06 10.17 -4.04
N PHE A 179 -3.90 10.61 -3.55
CA PHE A 179 -2.69 9.81 -3.57
C PHE A 179 -2.84 8.53 -2.75
N ILE A 180 -3.39 8.62 -1.53
CA ILE A 180 -3.69 7.46 -0.68
C ILE A 180 -4.69 6.54 -1.39
N LEU A 181 -5.76 7.09 -1.98
CA LEU A 181 -6.76 6.32 -2.72
C LEU A 181 -6.13 5.56 -3.90
N ILE A 182 -5.34 6.24 -4.73
CA ILE A 182 -4.65 5.63 -5.87
C ILE A 182 -3.68 4.54 -5.39
N SER A 183 -2.98 4.77 -4.27
CA SER A 183 -2.08 3.78 -3.68
C SER A 183 -2.81 2.48 -3.33
N HIS A 184 -3.99 2.56 -2.71
CA HIS A 184 -4.83 1.38 -2.44
C HIS A 184 -5.28 0.67 -3.71
N VAL A 185 -5.65 1.43 -4.75
CA VAL A 185 -6.03 0.85 -6.04
C VAL A 185 -4.83 0.14 -6.68
N GLN A 186 -3.63 0.72 -6.63
CA GLN A 186 -2.43 0.14 -7.22
C GLN A 186 -1.95 -1.12 -6.47
N THR A 187 -2.05 -1.17 -5.13
CA THR A 187 -1.70 -2.38 -4.37
C THR A 187 -2.63 -3.55 -4.70
N GLN A 188 -3.93 -3.28 -4.87
CA GLN A 188 -4.89 -4.30 -5.32
C GLN A 188 -4.59 -4.77 -6.75
N ARG A 189 -4.30 -3.84 -7.68
CA ARG A 189 -3.86 -4.15 -9.06
C ARG A 189 -2.58 -4.98 -9.13
N ALA A 190 -1.68 -4.77 -8.18
CA ALA A 190 -0.42 -5.49 -8.13
C ALA A 190 -0.58 -6.93 -7.62
N LEU A 191 -1.61 -7.21 -6.82
CA LEU A 191 -1.87 -8.53 -6.22
C LEU A 191 -2.78 -9.44 -7.06
N HIS A 192 -3.60 -8.86 -7.93
CA HIS A 192 -4.48 -9.62 -8.83
C HIS A 192 -4.19 -9.27 -10.29
N ASN A 193 -4.08 -10.29 -11.15
CA ASN A 193 -4.00 -10.13 -12.61
C ASN A 193 -5.34 -9.73 -13.26
N VAL A 194 -6.34 -9.39 -12.45
CA VAL A 194 -7.74 -9.25 -12.85
C VAL A 194 -8.00 -7.78 -13.21
N THR A 195 -8.57 -7.55 -14.40
CA THR A 195 -9.22 -6.30 -14.81
C THR A 195 -10.09 -5.78 -13.67
N LEU A 196 -9.85 -4.54 -13.22
CA LEU A 196 -10.58 -3.95 -12.09
C LEU A 196 -12.07 -4.22 -12.21
N THR A 197 -12.57 -5.13 -11.38
CA THR A 197 -14.01 -5.28 -11.24
C THR A 197 -14.51 -4.02 -10.53
N PRO A 198 -15.72 -3.53 -10.85
CA PRO A 198 -16.32 -2.34 -10.20
C PRO A 198 -16.30 -2.43 -8.67
N LYS A 199 -16.32 -3.65 -8.12
CA LYS A 199 -16.22 -3.96 -6.69
C LYS A 199 -14.89 -3.50 -6.05
N CYS A 200 -13.78 -3.51 -6.78
CA CYS A 200 -12.48 -3.04 -6.29
C CYS A 200 -12.41 -1.50 -6.22
N PHE A 201 -13.09 -0.81 -7.14
CA PHE A 201 -13.23 0.65 -7.05
C PHE A 201 -14.08 1.03 -5.83
N LEU A 202 -15.23 0.38 -5.61
CA LEU A 202 -16.06 0.60 -4.41
C LEU A 202 -15.29 0.37 -3.11
N LEU A 203 -14.42 -0.64 -3.08
CA LEU A 203 -13.47 -0.92 -1.99
C LEU A 203 -12.58 0.29 -1.69
N SER A 204 -11.97 0.89 -2.71
CA SER A 204 -11.06 2.04 -2.53
C SER A 204 -11.76 3.28 -1.96
N TYR A 205 -13.06 3.46 -2.22
CA TYR A 205 -13.85 4.56 -1.66
C TYR A 205 -14.37 4.29 -0.24
N TRP A 206 -14.32 3.04 0.26
CA TRP A 206 -14.79 2.68 1.60
C TRP A 206 -14.11 3.48 2.73
N PRO A 207 -12.77 3.67 2.74
CA PRO A 207 -12.12 4.52 3.74
C PRO A 207 -12.63 5.96 3.75
N LEU A 208 -12.95 6.53 2.57
CA LEU A 208 -13.48 7.89 2.45
C LEU A 208 -14.91 7.98 2.97
N LEU A 209 -15.75 6.98 2.68
CA LEU A 209 -17.11 6.88 3.19
C LEU A 209 -17.13 6.67 4.71
N PHE A 210 -16.28 5.78 5.23
CA PHE A 210 -16.17 5.53 6.66
C PHE A 210 -15.61 6.75 7.41
N ARG A 211 -14.66 7.48 6.83
CA ARG A 211 -14.19 8.79 7.35
C ARG A 211 -15.31 9.81 7.43
N ALA A 212 -16.17 9.89 6.41
CA ALA A 212 -17.31 10.78 6.39
C ALA A 212 -18.33 10.42 7.49
N LEU A 213 -18.61 9.12 7.68
CA LEU A 213 -19.51 8.64 8.75
C LEU A 213 -18.99 8.99 10.14
N LEU A 214 -17.69 8.77 10.40
CA LEU A 214 -17.06 9.14 11.67
C LEU A 214 -16.94 10.65 11.88
N ALA A 215 -17.08 11.46 10.81
CA ALA A 215 -17.06 12.93 10.91
C ALA A 215 -18.45 13.51 11.22
N SER A 216 -19.51 12.72 11.00
CA SER A 216 -20.90 13.08 11.30
C SER A 216 -21.41 12.59 12.67
N SER A 217 -20.66 11.71 13.34
CA SER A 217 -20.89 11.25 14.72
C SER A 217 -20.10 12.08 15.71
#